data_AF-A0A963H4V7-F1
#
_entry.id   AF-A0A963H4V7-F1
#
_cell.length_a   1.000
_cell.length_b   1.000
_cell.length_c   1.000
_cell.angle_alpha   90.00
_cell.angle_beta   90.00
_cell.angle_gamma   90.00
#
_symmetry.space_group_name_H-M   'P 1'
#
loop_
_entity.id
_entity.type
_entity.pdbx_description
1 polymer ?
#
loop_
_entity_poly.entity_id
_entity_poly.type
_entity_poly.pdbx_seq_one_letter_code
_entity_poly.pdbx_strand_id
1 'polypeptide(L)'
;MSDPGEASQALLTRAFSYLRLSGMDAAQCCRAVEGLAGALADTLTRGTATEADFAALWAAFIERSAPVRAPGGAEEGAPTLPILRGSIGYARFGR
;
A
#
# COMPACT_ATOMS: atom_id res chain seq x y z
N MET A 1 -15.39 -2.32 -18.12
CA MET A 1 -15.32 -1.67 -16.79
C MET A 1 -14.62 -2.64 -15.88
N SER A 2 -13.47 -2.28 -15.32
CA SER A 2 -12.82 -3.10 -14.30
C SER A 2 -13.71 -3.18 -13.07
N ASP A 3 -13.73 -4.33 -12.41
CA ASP A 3 -14.48 -4.51 -11.17
C ASP A 3 -13.95 -3.53 -10.10
N PRO A 4 -14.82 -2.79 -9.39
CA PRO A 4 -14.38 -1.82 -8.38
C PRO A 4 -13.60 -2.49 -7.24
N GLY A 5 -13.83 -3.78 -6.97
CA GLY A 5 -13.04 -4.57 -6.03
C GLY A 5 -11.62 -4.83 -6.54
N GLU A 6 -11.44 -5.20 -7.81
CA GLU A 6 -10.11 -5.34 -8.42
C GLU A 6 -9.33 -4.03 -8.44
N ALA A 7 -9.99 -2.92 -8.81
CA ALA A 7 -9.37 -1.58 -8.80
C ALA A 7 -8.93 -1.16 -7.39
N SER A 8 -9.76 -1.48 -6.39
CA SER A 8 -9.47 -1.23 -4.98
C SER A 8 -8.27 -2.02 -4.49
N GLN A 9 -8.21 -3.32 -4.79
CA GLN A 9 -7.10 -4.18 -4.40
C GLN A 9 -5.79 -3.74 -5.08
N ALA A 10 -5.84 -3.35 -6.36
CA ALA A 10 -4.69 -2.85 -7.08
C ALA A 10 -4.13 -1.56 -6.45
N LEU A 11 -5.01 -0.63 -6.04
CA LEU A 11 -4.63 0.61 -5.39
C LEU A 11 -3.94 0.36 -4.04
N LEU A 12 -4.50 -0.50 -3.19
CA LEU A 12 -3.93 -0.82 -1.88
C LEU A 12 -2.58 -1.54 -2.00
N THR A 13 -2.46 -2.47 -2.95
CA THR A 13 -1.20 -3.18 -3.22
C THR A 13 -0.12 -2.22 -3.71
N ARG A 14 -0.49 -1.27 -4.58
CA ARG A 14 0.40 -0.22 -5.07
C ARG A 14 0.86 0.70 -3.94
N ALA A 15 -0.05 1.08 -3.04
CA ALA A 15 0.27 1.91 -1.87
C ALA A 15 1.25 1.22 -0.93
N PHE A 16 1.00 -0.04 -0.57
CA PHE A 16 1.91 -0.81 0.27
C PHE A 16 3.31 -0.93 -0.36
N SER A 17 3.37 -1.25 -1.66
CA SER A 17 4.63 -1.38 -2.39
C SER A 17 5.40 -0.05 -2.44
N TYR A 18 4.71 1.06 -2.68
CA TYR A 18 5.30 2.40 -2.68
C TYR A 18 5.95 2.76 -1.34
N LEU A 19 5.25 2.48 -0.22
CA LEU A 19 5.78 2.77 1.12
C LEU A 19 6.97 1.88 1.46
N ARG A 20 6.91 0.58 1.15
CA ARG A 20 8.04 -0.34 1.33
C ARG A 20 9.26 0.09 0.54
N LEU A 21 9.09 0.50 -0.72
CA LEU A 21 10.17 1.04 -1.55
C LEU A 21 10.71 2.39 -1.05
N SER A 22 9.91 3.12 -0.28
CA SER A 22 10.34 4.37 0.37
C SER A 22 11.08 4.15 1.69
N GLY A 23 11.37 2.89 2.06
CA GLY A 23 12.11 2.54 3.27
C GLY A 23 11.25 2.43 4.54
N MET A 24 9.93 2.49 4.40
CA MET A 24 9.01 2.39 5.53
C MET A 24 8.93 0.94 6.05
N ASP A 25 8.86 0.79 7.38
CA ASP A 25 8.69 -0.52 8.00
C ASP A 25 7.30 -1.10 7.70
N ALA A 26 7.19 -2.44 7.68
CA ALA A 26 5.93 -3.12 7.37
C ALA A 26 4.76 -2.69 8.26
N ALA A 27 4.98 -2.45 9.56
CA ALA A 27 3.91 -2.01 10.46
C ALA A 27 3.45 -0.57 10.16
N GLN A 28 4.35 0.30 9.74
CA GLN A 28 4.02 1.65 9.29
C GLN A 28 3.29 1.63 7.94
N CYS A 29 3.72 0.75 7.02
CA CYS A 29 3.03 0.52 5.76
C CYS A 29 1.59 0.06 5.97
N CYS A 30 1.35 -0.92 6.84
CA CYS A 30 0.00 -1.41 7.14
C CYS A 30 -0.90 -0.28 7.66
N ARG A 31 -0.45 0.52 8.63
CA ARG A 31 -1.24 1.64 9.17
C ARG A 31 -1.57 2.70 8.12
N ALA A 32 -0.64 3.04 7.25
CA ALA A 32 -0.88 4.00 6.18
C ALA A 32 -1.84 3.46 5.11
N VAL A 33 -1.75 2.17 4.79
CA VAL A 33 -2.65 1.49 3.84
C VAL A 33 -4.05 1.29 4.44
N GLU A 34 -4.18 1.03 5.75
CA GLU A 34 -5.47 0.99 6.46
C GLU A 34 -6.22 2.33 6.33
N GLY A 35 -5.52 3.45 6.47
CA GLY A 35 -6.10 4.79 6.26
C GLY A 35 -6.59 4.99 4.82
N LEU A 36 -5.85 4.48 3.83
CA LEU A 36 -6.27 4.49 2.44
C LEU A 36 -7.48 3.58 2.19
N ALA A 37 -7.50 2.38 2.78
CA ALA A 37 -8.61 1.43 2.69
C ALA A 37 -9.90 2.00 3.29
N GLY A 38 -9.81 2.74 4.40
CA GLY A 38 -10.96 3.44 4.99
C GLY A 38 -11.53 4.51 4.06
N ALA A 39 -10.67 5.34 3.46
CA ALA A 39 -11.11 6.35 2.48
C ALA A 39 -11.73 5.72 1.22
N LEU A 40 -11.14 4.61 0.77
CA LEU A 40 -11.64 3.81 -0.35
C LEU A 40 -13.03 3.22 -0.07
N ALA A 41 -13.23 2.67 1.12
CA ALA A 41 -14.52 2.15 1.54
C ALA A 41 -15.59 3.26 1.54
N ASP A 42 -15.29 4.45 2.07
CA ASP A 42 -16.20 5.60 2.04
C ASP A 42 -16.58 5.96 0.59
N THR A 43 -15.61 6.06 -0.31
CA THR A 43 -15.84 6.30 -1.75
C THR A 43 -16.72 5.24 -2.39
N LEU A 44 -16.48 3.94 -2.09
CA LEU A 44 -17.28 2.84 -2.62
C LEU A 44 -18.71 2.85 -2.07
N THR A 45 -18.91 3.19 -0.80
CA THR A 45 -20.26 3.24 -0.19
C THR A 45 -21.16 4.33 -0.79
N ARG A 46 -20.57 5.35 -1.43
CA ARG A 46 -21.32 6.37 -2.18
C ARG A 46 -21.89 5.85 -3.51
N GLY A 47 -21.52 4.63 -3.93
CA GLY A 47 -22.11 3.92 -5.07
C GLY A 47 -21.69 4.44 -6.45
N THR A 48 -20.88 5.49 -6.53
CA THR A 48 -20.43 6.12 -7.78
C THR A 48 -18.91 6.25 -7.85
N ALA A 49 -18.17 5.25 -7.35
CA ALA A 49 -16.71 5.28 -7.42
C ALA A 49 -16.25 5.24 -8.89
N THR A 50 -15.63 6.32 -9.34
CA THR A 50 -15.07 6.46 -10.68
C THR A 50 -13.57 6.31 -10.66
N GLU A 51 -12.97 6.08 -11.83
CA GLU A 51 -11.50 6.05 -11.99
C GLU A 51 -10.84 7.35 -11.48
N ALA A 52 -11.53 8.48 -11.61
CA ALA A 52 -11.07 9.77 -11.09
C ALA A 52 -11.03 9.80 -9.55
N ASP A 53 -11.96 9.13 -8.87
CA ASP A 53 -11.94 9.02 -7.41
C ASP A 53 -10.74 8.20 -6.93
N PHE A 54 -10.43 7.08 -7.58
CA PHE A 54 -9.23 6.28 -7.26
C PHE A 54 -7.94 7.09 -7.50
N ALA A 55 -7.88 7.88 -8.57
CA ALA A 55 -6.75 8.77 -8.84
C ALA A 55 -6.61 9.88 -7.78
N ALA A 56 -7.73 10.47 -7.33
CA ALA A 56 -7.73 11.46 -6.26
C ALA A 56 -7.29 10.87 -4.92
N LEU A 57 -7.75 9.67 -4.57
CA LEU A 57 -7.32 8.94 -3.38
C LEU A 57 -5.82 8.63 -3.42
N TRP A 58 -5.30 8.24 -4.59
CA TRP A 58 -3.86 8.04 -4.79
C TRP A 58 -3.06 9.32 -4.59
N ALA A 59 -3.49 10.43 -5.21
CA ALA A 59 -2.82 11.72 -5.09
C ALA A 59 -2.76 12.19 -3.62
N ALA A 60 -3.89 12.15 -2.92
CA ALA A 60 -3.97 12.51 -1.50
C ALA A 60 -3.12 11.58 -0.61
N PHE A 61 -3.03 10.29 -0.95
CA PHE A 61 -2.15 9.36 -0.25
C PHE A 61 -0.67 9.71 -0.45
N ILE A 62 -0.25 10.01 -1.68
CA ILE A 62 1.13 10.39 -1.99
C ILE A 62 1.49 11.72 -1.31
N GLU A 63 0.63 12.72 -1.36
CA GLU A 63 0.87 14.01 -0.69
C GLU A 63 1.08 13.85 0.82
N ARG A 64 0.27 13.01 1.48
CA ARG A 64 0.43 12.69 2.91
C ARG A 64 1.66 11.82 3.22
N SER A 65 2.13 11.04 2.25
CA SER A 65 3.29 10.15 2.41
C SER A 65 4.61 10.79 1.95
N ALA A 66 4.54 11.89 1.20
CA ALA A 66 5.67 12.67 0.72
C ALA A 66 6.62 13.22 1.81
N PRO A 67 6.18 13.61 3.03
CA PRO A 67 7.11 14.07 4.07
C PRO A 67 8.09 13.00 4.58
N VAL A 68 7.97 11.73 4.13
CA VAL A 68 8.97 10.68 4.38
C VAL A 68 10.24 10.87 3.52
N ARG A 69 10.20 11.75 2.51
CA ARG A 69 11.37 12.15 1.71
C ARG A 69 11.83 13.56 2.07
N ALA A 70 12.59 13.68 3.16
CA ALA A 70 13.59 14.74 3.29
C ALA A 70 14.97 14.09 3.55
N PRO A 71 16.04 14.52 2.85
CA PRO A 71 17.24 13.72 2.62
C PRO A 71 18.35 14.06 3.62
N GLY A 72 19.04 13.04 4.15
CA GLY A 72 20.24 13.25 4.96
C GLY A 72 20.79 11.96 5.53
N GLY A 73 21.93 11.53 5.00
CA GLY A 73 22.73 10.45 5.55
C GLY A 73 23.13 9.42 4.50
N ALA A 74 24.22 9.70 3.78
CA ALA A 74 25.12 8.62 3.43
C ALA A 74 25.44 7.85 4.73
N GLU A 75 25.32 6.53 4.73
CA GLU A 75 26.42 5.59 5.02
C GLU A 75 25.92 4.16 4.75
N GLU A 76 26.75 3.46 3.97
CA GLU A 76 27.02 2.03 3.99
C GLU A 76 25.92 0.98 4.25
N GLY A 77 25.87 0.05 3.30
CA GLY A 77 25.27 -1.26 3.49
C GLY A 77 24.09 -1.44 2.56
N ALA A 78 24.36 -1.82 1.31
CA ALA A 78 23.40 -2.63 0.59
C ALA A 78 23.24 -3.94 1.39
N PRO A 79 22.09 -4.24 2.03
CA PRO A 79 21.88 -5.60 2.47
C PRO A 79 21.63 -6.41 1.20
N THR A 80 22.65 -7.17 0.83
CA THR A 80 22.57 -8.31 -0.07
C THR A 80 21.30 -9.07 0.27
N LEU A 81 20.30 -9.06 -0.63
CA LEU A 81 19.06 -9.80 -0.44
C LEU A 81 19.38 -11.30 -0.37
N PRO A 82 19.18 -12.01 0.76
CA PRO A 82 19.01 -13.44 0.66
C PRO A 82 17.65 -13.67 0.00
N ILE A 83 17.70 -14.35 -1.15
CA ILE A 83 16.57 -14.95 -1.83
C ILE A 83 15.81 -15.80 -0.78
N LEU A 84 14.71 -15.27 -0.22
CA LEU A 84 13.79 -16.07 0.58
C LEU A 84 12.89 -16.86 -0.37
N ARG A 85 13.50 -17.91 -0.88
CA ARG A 85 12.85 -19.06 -1.50
C ARG A 85 12.12 -19.82 -0.38
N GLY A 86 10.79 -19.80 -0.42
CA GLY A 86 9.97 -20.84 0.19
C GLY A 86 9.20 -20.47 1.46
N SER A 87 7.92 -20.82 1.43
CA SER A 87 7.10 -21.24 2.57
C SER A 87 6.36 -20.16 3.37
N ILE A 88 5.32 -19.58 2.78
CA ILE A 88 4.08 -19.32 3.52
C ILE A 88 3.07 -20.37 3.07
N GLY A 89 3.10 -21.52 3.76
CA GLY A 89 2.04 -22.50 3.73
C GLY A 89 0.83 -21.94 4.48
N TYR A 90 -0.32 -21.99 3.83
CA TYR A 90 -1.62 -21.62 4.37
C TYR A 90 -1.88 -22.30 5.72
N ALA A 91 -2.23 -21.50 6.73
CA ALA A 91 -2.74 -22.01 8.00
C ALA A 91 -4.06 -22.77 7.75
N ARG A 92 -4.01 -24.07 8.02
CA ARG A 92 -5.15 -25.00 7.98
C ARG A 92 -6.11 -24.65 9.12
N PHE A 93 -7.33 -24.27 8.78
CA PHE A 93 -8.45 -24.16 9.71
C PHE A 93 -8.65 -25.49 10.45
N GLY A 94 -8.75 -25.41 11.79
CA GLY A 94 -9.03 -26.54 12.65
C GLY A 94 -10.48 -27.00 12.60
N ARG A 95 -10.66 -28.30 12.65
CA ARG A 95 -11.79 -29.01 13.28
C ARG A 95 -11.30 -30.37 13.74
#